data_AF-A0A932Q3J4-F1
#
_entry.id   AF-A0A932Q3J4-F1
#
_cell.length_a   1.000
_cell.length_b   1.000
_cell.length_c   1.000
_cell.angle_alpha   90.00
_cell.angle_beta   90.00
_cell.angle_gamma   90.00
#
_symmetry.space_group_name_H-M   'P 1'
#
loop_
_entity.id
_entity.type
_entity.pdbx_description
1 polymer ?
#
loop_
_entity_poly.entity_id
_entity_poly.type
_entity_poly.pdbx_seq_one_letter_code
_entity_poly.pdbx_strand_id
1 'polypeptide(L)'
;MSKNIKNKLTKKKVPHFKDEADADRWLQKADLTQYFTGNDFERVRFEKLEKKLVEESYQLAQKSQPVTLRLPVSLIQRLKWLAMRKGMAYQTMARLLLHEKVNSCHKNFPS
;
A
#
# COMPACT_ATOMS: atom_id res chain seq x y z
N MET A 1 -24.51 51.07 5.92
CA MET A 1 -23.38 50.35 6.55
C MET A 1 -23.78 48.87 6.51
N SER A 2 -23.08 47.92 5.88
CA SER A 2 -21.67 47.56 6.02
C SER A 2 -21.11 46.89 4.76
N LYS A 3 -19.78 46.92 4.70
CA LYS A 3 -18.83 46.68 3.61
C LYS A 3 -18.98 45.35 2.88
N ASN A 4 -18.94 45.42 1.54
CA ASN A 4 -18.73 44.29 0.62
C ASN A 4 -17.21 44.09 0.44
N ILE A 5 -16.63 43.08 1.10
CA ILE A 5 -15.20 42.77 1.00
C ILE A 5 -15.01 41.80 -0.19
N LYS A 6 -14.83 42.35 -1.40
CA LYS A 6 -14.32 41.58 -2.54
C LYS A 6 -12.81 41.45 -2.39
N ASN A 7 -12.33 40.43 -1.69
CA ASN A 7 -10.90 40.13 -1.64
C ASN A 7 -10.50 39.43 -2.94
N LYS A 8 -9.97 40.20 -3.89
CA LYS A 8 -9.43 39.70 -5.16
C LYS A 8 -8.06 39.06 -4.87
N LEU A 9 -8.03 37.74 -4.67
CA LEU A 9 -6.79 36.96 -4.53
C LEU A 9 -6.00 37.03 -5.83
N THR A 10 -5.07 37.96 -5.93
CA THR A 10 -4.10 38.02 -7.02
C THR A 10 -3.08 36.90 -6.81
N LYS A 11 -3.14 35.84 -7.63
CA LYS A 11 -2.15 34.75 -7.63
C LYS A 11 -0.74 35.31 -7.84
N LYS A 12 0.23 34.88 -7.02
CA LYS A 12 1.65 35.22 -7.25
C LYS A 12 2.17 34.41 -8.43
N LYS A 13 3.09 34.98 -9.21
CA LYS A 13 3.76 34.26 -10.31
C LYS A 13 4.74 33.24 -9.74
N VAL A 14 4.74 32.03 -10.29
CA VAL A 14 5.73 30.99 -9.98
C VAL A 14 7.11 31.48 -10.46
N PRO A 15 8.17 31.40 -9.63
CA PRO A 15 9.52 31.79 -10.05
C PRO A 15 10.05 30.92 -11.20
N HIS A 16 10.98 31.47 -11.98
CA HIS A 16 11.71 30.67 -12.97
C HIS A 16 12.89 29.97 -12.28
N PHE A 17 12.92 28.64 -12.33
CA PHE A 17 14.00 27.83 -11.73
C PHE A 17 15.00 27.43 -12.80
N LYS A 18 16.28 27.46 -12.44
CA LYS A 18 17.38 27.06 -13.32
C LYS A 18 17.52 25.53 -13.38
N ASP A 19 17.32 24.87 -12.25
CA ASP A 19 17.49 23.42 -12.06
C ASP A 19 16.32 22.84 -11.26
N GLU A 20 16.06 21.54 -11.46
CA GLU A 20 14.97 20.81 -10.78
C GLU A 20 15.14 20.79 -9.25
N ALA A 21 16.38 20.67 -8.76
CA ALA A 21 16.69 20.70 -7.34
C ALA A 21 16.32 22.03 -6.66
N ASP A 22 16.35 23.15 -7.40
CA ASP A 22 15.94 24.46 -6.87
C ASP A 22 14.42 24.61 -6.87
N ALA A 23 13.73 24.01 -7.84
CA ALA A 23 12.27 23.92 -7.83
C ALA A 23 11.78 23.09 -6.63
N ASP A 24 12.42 21.96 -6.33
CA ASP A 24 12.11 21.12 -5.17
C ASP A 24 12.33 21.86 -3.84
N ARG A 25 13.47 22.54 -3.70
CA ARG A 25 13.76 23.35 -2.51
C ARG A 25 12.75 24.48 -2.31
N TRP A 26 12.24 25.04 -3.40
CA TRP A 26 11.18 26.04 -3.35
C TRP A 26 9.84 25.42 -2.95
N LEU A 27 9.44 24.30 -3.57
CA LEU A 27 8.19 23.58 -3.26
C LEU A 27 8.09 23.18 -1.79
N GLN A 28 9.19 22.75 -1.18
CA GLN A 28 9.23 22.38 0.24
C GLN A 28 9.06 23.57 1.19
N LYS A 29 9.39 24.79 0.75
CA LYS A 29 9.35 26.00 1.60
C LYS A 29 8.19 26.93 1.29
N ALA A 30 7.63 26.84 0.08
CA ALA A 30 6.60 27.75 -0.40
C ALA A 30 5.20 27.30 0.06
N ASP A 31 4.40 28.28 0.48
CA ASP A 31 2.97 28.08 0.67
C ASP A 31 2.26 28.06 -0.69
N LEU A 32 1.95 26.85 -1.16
CA LEU A 32 1.41 26.59 -2.50
C LEU A 32 0.03 27.23 -2.72
N THR A 33 -0.71 27.56 -1.66
CA THR A 33 -2.03 28.21 -1.76
C THR A 33 -1.95 29.64 -2.32
N GLN A 34 -0.77 30.26 -2.28
CA GLN A 34 -0.51 31.60 -2.82
C GLN A 34 -0.22 31.59 -4.34
N TYR A 35 0.02 30.40 -4.91
CA TYR A 35 0.44 30.21 -6.30
C TYR A 35 -0.55 29.35 -7.09
N PHE A 36 -1.17 28.35 -6.47
CA PHE A 36 -2.07 27.38 -7.10
C PHE A 36 -3.45 27.37 -6.43
N THR A 37 -4.50 27.14 -7.22
CA THR A 37 -5.88 26.94 -6.78
C THR A 37 -6.29 25.50 -7.05
N GLY A 38 -7.31 24.98 -6.38
CA GLY A 38 -7.79 23.59 -6.56
C GLY A 38 -8.06 23.16 -8.01
N ASN A 39 -8.35 24.09 -8.91
CA ASN A 39 -8.55 23.83 -10.34
C ASN A 39 -7.24 23.72 -11.15
N ASP A 40 -6.10 24.07 -10.57
CA ASP A 40 -4.77 23.98 -11.19
C ASP A 40 -4.14 22.59 -10.96
N PHE A 41 -4.78 21.75 -10.13
CA PHE A 41 -4.32 20.39 -9.84
C PHE A 41 -5.11 19.38 -10.66
N GLU A 42 -4.40 18.57 -11.43
CA GLU A 42 -4.97 17.42 -12.12
C GLU A 42 -4.76 16.15 -11.31
N ARG A 43 -5.81 15.32 -11.19
CA ARG A 43 -5.68 13.99 -10.59
C ARG A 43 -4.97 13.07 -11.56
N VAL A 44 -3.67 12.94 -11.41
CA VAL A 44 -2.87 11.98 -12.19
C VAL A 44 -2.97 10.60 -11.52
N ARG A 45 -3.49 9.62 -12.26
CA ARG A 45 -3.45 8.21 -11.85
C ARG A 45 -2.17 7.59 -12.41
N PHE A 46 -1.24 7.22 -11.53
CA PHE A 46 0.00 6.56 -11.94
C PHE A 46 -0.25 5.06 -12.22
N GLU A 47 -0.91 4.73 -13.34
CA GLU A 47 -1.23 3.34 -13.72
C GLU A 47 0.01 2.42 -13.71
N LYS A 48 1.18 2.95 -14.04
CA LYS A 48 2.43 2.18 -14.10
C LYS A 48 2.96 1.81 -12.70
N LEU A 49 2.73 2.64 -11.69
CA LEU A 49 3.11 2.34 -10.31
C LEU A 49 2.13 1.34 -9.68
N GLU A 50 0.82 1.53 -9.92
CA GLU A 50 -0.21 0.60 -9.43
C GLU A 50 -0.01 -0.80 -10.00
N LYS A 51 0.23 -0.93 -11.31
CA LYS A 51 0.51 -2.23 -11.96
C LYS A 51 1.75 -2.90 -11.37
N LYS A 52 2.84 -2.17 -11.11
CA LYS A 52 4.06 -2.75 -10.55
C LYS A 52 3.86 -3.26 -9.12
N LEU A 53 3.14 -2.51 -8.27
CA LEU A 53 2.84 -2.93 -6.90
C LEU A 53 1.89 -4.14 -6.85
N VAL A 54 0.88 -4.16 -7.73
CA VAL A 54 -0.06 -5.28 -7.86
C VAL A 54 0.63 -6.51 -8.45
N GLU A 55 1.48 -6.34 -9.46
CA GLU A 55 2.22 -7.43 -10.08
C GLU A 55 3.27 -8.00 -9.11
N GLU A 56 4.04 -7.17 -8.40
CA GLU A 56 5.03 -7.67 -7.43
C GLU A 56 4.38 -8.46 -6.28
N SER A 57 3.25 -7.99 -5.76
CA SER A 57 2.50 -8.71 -4.72
C SER A 57 1.83 -9.99 -5.25
N TYR A 58 1.27 -9.95 -6.46
CA TYR A 58 0.67 -11.11 -7.13
C TYR A 58 1.71 -12.18 -7.51
N GLN A 59 2.88 -11.76 -7.98
CA GLN A 59 3.99 -12.65 -8.32
C GLN A 59 4.66 -13.22 -7.06
N LEU A 60 4.72 -12.46 -5.97
CA LEU A 60 5.18 -12.98 -4.67
C LEU A 60 4.20 -14.00 -4.09
N ALA A 61 2.88 -13.76 -4.23
CA ALA A 61 1.84 -14.67 -3.78
C ALA A 61 1.81 -16.00 -4.55
N GLN A 62 2.27 -16.02 -5.81
CA GLN A 62 2.33 -17.22 -6.64
C GLN A 62 3.63 -18.02 -6.50
N LYS A 63 4.73 -17.39 -6.07
CA LYS A 63 6.02 -18.07 -5.87
C LYS A 63 5.99 -18.88 -4.58
N SER A 64 5.77 -20.18 -4.69
CA SER A 64 5.94 -21.12 -3.58
C SER A 64 7.41 -21.52 -3.40
N GLN A 65 7.94 -21.38 -2.19
CA GLN A 65 9.25 -21.92 -1.82
C GLN A 65 9.10 -23.14 -0.91
N PRO A 66 9.91 -24.20 -1.09
CA PRO A 66 9.88 -25.35 -0.19
C PRO A 66 10.41 -24.94 1.20
N VAL A 67 9.70 -25.34 2.24
CA VAL A 67 10.10 -25.12 3.63
C VAL A 67 10.17 -26.46 4.35
N THR A 68 11.27 -26.71 5.06
CA THR A 68 11.44 -27.88 5.91
C THR A 68 11.22 -27.49 7.36
N LEU A 69 10.24 -28.11 8.03
CA LEU A 69 9.90 -27.86 9.42
C LEU A 69 9.86 -29.19 10.19
N ARG A 70 10.40 -29.20 11.41
CA ARG A 70 10.24 -30.32 12.33
C ARG A 70 8.98 -30.09 13.18
N LEU A 71 8.04 -31.02 13.09
CA LEU A 71 6.78 -30.96 13.84
C LEU A 71 6.61 -32.22 14.69
N PRO A 72 5.99 -32.13 15.88
CA PRO A 72 5.61 -33.30 16.66
C PRO A 72 4.68 -34.23 15.86
N VAL A 73 4.89 -35.54 15.99
CA VAL A 73 4.11 -36.56 15.26
C VAL A 73 2.61 -36.45 15.55
N SER A 74 2.24 -36.17 16.80
CA SER A 74 0.85 -35.98 17.23
C SER A 74 0.15 -34.84 16.49
N LEU A 75 0.86 -33.74 16.21
CA LEU A 75 0.34 -32.60 15.46
C LEU A 75 0.10 -32.97 13.99
N ILE A 76 1.03 -33.71 13.38
CA ILE A 76 0.91 -34.18 11.99
C ILE A 76 -0.31 -35.10 11.84
N GLN A 77 -0.52 -36.02 12.78
CA GLN A 77 -1.68 -36.91 12.78
C GLN A 77 -2.99 -36.13 12.91
N ARG A 78 -3.06 -35.16 13.83
CA ARG A 78 -4.24 -34.30 13.98
C ARG A 78 -4.53 -33.50 12.71
N LEU A 79 -3.50 -32.97 12.06
CA LEU A 79 -3.64 -32.23 10.81
C LEU A 79 -4.16 -33.11 9.67
N LYS A 80 -3.66 -34.35 9.55
CA LYS A 80 -4.16 -35.33 8.58
C LYS A 80 -5.64 -35.63 8.82
N TRP A 81 -6.04 -35.86 10.06
CA TRP A 81 -7.45 -36.14 10.40
C TRP A 81 -8.37 -34.96 10.08
N LEU A 82 -7.95 -33.73 10.39
CA LEU A 82 -8.69 -32.51 10.03
C LEU A 82 -8.83 -32.35 8.51
N ALA A 83 -7.77 -32.63 7.77
CA ALA A 83 -7.75 -32.54 6.32
C ALA A 83 -8.69 -33.59 5.67
N MET A 84 -8.68 -34.83 6.18
CA MET A 84 -9.61 -35.89 5.75
C MET A 84 -11.07 -35.47 5.95
N ARG A 85 -11.42 -34.91 7.10
CA ARG A 85 -12.78 -34.42 7.37
C ARG A 85 -13.23 -33.30 6.43
N LYS A 86 -12.28 -32.52 5.91
CA LYS A 86 -12.53 -31.42 4.97
C LYS A 86 -12.38 -31.86 3.51
N GLY A 87 -12.10 -33.13 3.23
CA GLY A 87 -11.95 -33.66 1.87
C GLY A 87 -10.75 -33.08 1.12
N MET A 88 -9.66 -32.73 1.81
CA MET A 88 -8.51 -32.04 1.23
C MET A 88 -7.18 -32.66 1.69
N ALA A 89 -6.12 -32.44 0.91
CA ALA A 89 -4.78 -32.90 1.26
C ALA A 89 -4.24 -32.18 2.51
N TYR A 90 -3.51 -32.90 3.37
CA TYR A 90 -2.96 -32.34 4.62
C TYR A 90 -2.03 -31.15 4.39
N GLN A 91 -1.28 -31.14 3.28
CA GLN A 91 -0.41 -30.04 2.85
C GLN A 91 -1.21 -28.76 2.55
N THR A 92 -2.39 -28.90 1.94
CA THR A 92 -3.28 -27.77 1.69
C THR A 92 -3.89 -27.25 2.99
N MET A 93 -4.25 -28.15 3.90
CA MET A 93 -4.75 -27.77 5.22
C MET A 93 -3.68 -27.02 6.03
N ALA A 94 -2.43 -27.49 5.97
CA ALA A 94 -1.28 -26.83 6.59
C ALA A 94 -1.13 -25.39 6.10
N ARG A 95 -1.13 -25.20 4.77
CA ARG A 95 -1.01 -23.87 4.14
C ARG A 95 -2.15 -22.93 4.52
N LEU A 96 -3.38 -23.43 4.53
CA LEU A 96 -4.56 -22.64 4.89
C LEU A 96 -4.48 -22.14 6.33
N LEU A 97 -4.14 -23.02 7.28
CA LEU A 97 -4.01 -22.66 8.69
C LEU A 97 -2.88 -21.65 8.92
N LEU A 98 -1.73 -21.83 8.24
CA LEU A 98 -0.63 -20.88 8.32
C LEU A 98 -1.06 -19.50 7.81
N HIS A 99 -1.71 -19.44 6.66
CA HIS A 99 -2.21 -18.20 6.08
C HIS A 99 -3.22 -17.49 7.01
N GLU A 100 -4.18 -18.23 7.57
CA GLU A 100 -5.17 -17.68 8.50
C GLU A 100 -4.52 -17.09 9.75
N LYS A 101 -3.55 -17.80 10.34
CA LYS A 101 -2.86 -17.35 11.56
C LYS A 101 -1.95 -16.15 11.33
N VAL A 102 -1.21 -16.12 10.23
CA VAL A 102 -0.37 -14.97 9.87
C VAL A 102 -1.20 -13.71 9.68
N ASN A 103 -2.30 -13.80 8.91
CA ASN A 103 -3.18 -12.66 8.66
C ASN A 103 -3.90 -12.18 9.92
N SER A 104 -4.24 -13.10 10.82
CA SER A 104 -4.83 -12.75 12.12
C SER A 104 -3.83 -12.07 13.05
N CYS A 105 -2.56 -12.48 13.02
CA CYS A 105 -1.50 -11.89 13.83
C CYS A 105 -1.15 -10.46 13.36
N HIS A 106 -1.10 -10.22 12.05
CA HIS A 106 -0.85 -8.90 11.48
C HIS A 106 -1.89 -7.85 11.92
N LYS A 107 -3.17 -8.24 12.05
CA LYS A 107 -4.23 -7.34 12.56
C LYS A 107 -4.01 -6.91 14.01
N ASN A 108 -3.30 -7.71 14.82
CA ASN A 108 -3.09 -7.44 16.24
C ASN A 108 -1.80 -6.68 16.53
N PHE A 109 -0.90 -6.54 15.55
CA PHE A 109 0.35 -5.80 15.67
C PHE A 109 0.57 -4.97 14.39
N PRO A 110 -0.10 -3.80 14.26
CA PRO A 110 0.24 -2.86 13.21
C PRO A 110 1.64 -2.29 13.49
N SER A 111 2.53 -2.44 12.51
CA SER A 111 3.86 -1.80 12.46
C SER A 111 3.77 -0.28 12.36
#